data_AF-A0AAU8NFN7-F1
#
_entry.id   AF-A0AAU8NFN7-F1
#
_cell.length_a   1.000
_cell.length_b   1.000
_cell.length_c   1.000
_cell.angle_alpha   90.00
_cell.angle_beta   90.00
_cell.angle_gamma   90.00
#
_symmetry.space_group_name_H-M   'P 1'
#
loop_
_entity.id
_entity.type
_entity.pdbx_description
1 polymer ?
#
loop_
_entity_poly.entity_id
_entity_poly.type
_entity_poly.pdbx_seq_one_letter_code
_entity_poly.pdbx_strand_id
1 'polypeptide(L)'
;MKEVKNEVREMEEVKSEVLKMEEVKGKVRKFLGRFFKKHELQDHEDIFALGFVNSLFAMQLVMFLEKEFSIRVDNQDLDLQNFKSINAITELIESKMVSS
;
A
#
# COMPACT_ATOMS: atom_id res chain seq x y z
N MET A 1 30.54 -22.96 -9.06
CA MET A 1 29.62 -22.72 -10.21
C MET A 1 28.14 -22.92 -9.86
N LYS A 2 27.77 -23.71 -8.83
CA LYS A 2 26.37 -23.85 -8.37
C LYS A 2 25.90 -22.73 -7.41
N GLU A 3 26.76 -22.24 -6.49
CA GLU A 3 26.42 -21.14 -5.56
C GLU A 3 26.06 -19.82 -6.26
N VAL A 4 26.91 -19.36 -7.19
CA VAL A 4 26.70 -18.09 -7.92
C VAL A 4 25.36 -18.06 -8.70
N LYS A 5 24.84 -19.21 -9.15
CA LYS A 5 23.56 -19.29 -9.85
C LYS A 5 22.35 -19.18 -8.92
N ASN A 6 22.47 -19.56 -7.64
CA ASN A 6 21.41 -19.42 -6.66
C ASN A 6 21.29 -17.97 -6.18
N GLU A 7 22.40 -17.32 -5.87
CA GLU A 7 22.41 -15.91 -5.41
C GLU A 7 21.82 -14.97 -6.47
N VAL A 8 22.16 -15.16 -7.75
CA VAL A 8 21.62 -14.35 -8.85
C VAL A 8 20.10 -14.51 -8.98
N ARG A 9 19.56 -15.72 -8.77
CA ARG A 9 18.12 -15.99 -8.85
C ARG A 9 17.35 -15.38 -7.66
N GLU A 10 17.88 -15.51 -6.45
CA GLU A 10 17.30 -14.89 -5.24
C GLU A 10 17.27 -13.36 -5.37
N MET A 11 18.32 -12.75 -5.92
CA MET A 11 18.37 -11.30 -6.18
C MET A 11 17.37 -10.85 -7.25
N GLU A 12 17.10 -11.65 -8.28
CA GLU A 12 16.09 -11.34 -9.31
C GLU A 12 14.65 -11.45 -8.77
N GLU A 13 14.37 -12.48 -7.97
CA GLU A 13 13.06 -12.67 -7.31
C GLU A 13 12.77 -11.50 -6.35
N VAL A 14 13.70 -11.19 -5.43
CA VAL A 14 13.59 -10.05 -4.50
C VAL A 14 13.43 -8.72 -5.25
N LYS A 15 14.18 -8.51 -6.33
CA LYS A 15 14.08 -7.27 -7.13
C LYS A 15 12.72 -7.14 -7.82
N SER A 16 12.13 -8.25 -8.26
CA SER A 16 10.80 -8.26 -8.87
C SER A 16 9.68 -7.90 -7.87
N GLU A 17 9.82 -8.37 -6.62
CA GLU A 17 8.89 -8.07 -5.53
C GLU A 17 9.00 -6.61 -5.09
N VAL A 18 10.23 -6.10 -4.94
CA VAL A 18 10.48 -4.69 -4.62
C VAL A 18 9.92 -3.75 -5.69
N LEU A 19 10.07 -4.10 -6.98
CA LEU A 19 9.49 -3.33 -8.08
C LEU A 19 7.96 -3.29 -8.03
N LYS A 20 7.32 -4.41 -7.65
CA LYS A 20 5.87 -4.46 -7.41
C LYS A 20 5.46 -3.57 -6.24
N MET A 21 6.21 -3.58 -5.13
CA MET A 21 5.89 -2.79 -3.95
C MET A 21 5.94 -1.29 -4.21
N GLU A 22 6.96 -0.82 -4.93
CA GLU A 22 7.06 0.59 -5.30
C GLU A 22 5.94 1.02 -6.25
N GLU A 23 5.44 0.12 -7.10
CA GLU A 23 4.25 0.38 -7.91
C GLU A 23 2.99 0.53 -7.04
N VAL A 24 2.79 -0.36 -6.05
CA VAL A 24 1.67 -0.28 -5.10
C VAL A 24 1.71 1.05 -4.34
N LYS A 25 2.85 1.38 -3.75
CA LYS A 25 3.04 2.66 -3.03
C LYS A 25 2.77 3.85 -3.95
N GLY A 26 3.28 3.82 -5.19
CA GLY A 26 3.05 4.86 -6.18
C GLY A 26 1.56 5.09 -6.47
N LYS A 27 0.78 4.01 -6.62
CA LYS A 27 -0.68 4.08 -6.83
C LYS A 27 -1.40 4.66 -5.61
N VAL A 28 -1.05 4.21 -4.41
CA VAL A 28 -1.62 4.72 -3.15
C VAL A 28 -1.29 6.21 -2.98
N ARG A 29 -0.02 6.60 -3.14
CA ARG A 29 0.43 7.99 -3.08
C ARG A 29 -0.32 8.88 -4.07
N LYS A 30 -0.50 8.41 -5.32
CA LYS A 30 -1.26 9.13 -6.35
C LYS A 30 -2.75 9.27 -5.99
N PHE A 31 -3.35 8.28 -5.33
CA PHE A 31 -4.71 8.39 -4.82
C PHE A 31 -4.81 9.44 -3.72
N LEU A 32 -3.97 9.32 -2.68
CA LEU A 32 -3.95 10.24 -1.55
C LEU A 32 -3.63 11.68 -1.98
N GLY A 33 -2.67 11.87 -2.89
CA GLY A 33 -2.29 13.20 -3.40
C GLY A 33 -3.43 13.98 -4.09
N ARG A 34 -4.53 13.31 -4.51
CA ARG A 34 -5.73 14.00 -5.01
C ARG A 34 -6.45 14.79 -3.91
N PHE A 35 -6.31 14.35 -2.66
CA PHE A 35 -6.90 14.95 -1.47
C PHE A 35 -5.91 15.90 -0.78
N PHE A 36 -4.62 15.52 -0.72
CA PHE A 36 -3.55 16.30 -0.08
C PHE A 36 -2.82 17.24 -1.06
N LYS A 37 -3.54 17.98 -1.92
CA LYS A 37 -2.94 18.75 -3.04
C LYS A 37 -1.89 19.81 -2.64
N LYS A 38 -1.87 20.24 -1.37
CA LYS A 38 -0.94 21.25 -0.84
C LYS A 38 0.15 20.65 0.05
N HIS A 39 0.18 19.33 0.19
CA HIS A 39 1.06 18.63 1.11
C HIS A 39 1.68 17.41 0.43
N GLU A 40 3.00 17.33 0.45
CA GLU A 40 3.72 16.17 -0.06
C GLU A 40 3.74 15.07 1.01
N LEU A 41 2.71 14.22 0.97
CA LEU A 41 2.52 13.15 1.95
C LEU A 41 3.70 12.16 1.92
N GLN A 42 4.35 12.00 3.07
CA GLN A 42 5.43 11.02 3.24
C GLN A 42 4.88 9.62 3.56
N ASP A 43 5.66 8.58 3.26
CA ASP A 43 5.16 7.20 3.31
C ASP A 43 4.76 6.71 4.72
N HIS A 44 5.40 7.26 5.74
CA HIS A 44 5.16 6.95 7.16
C HIS A 44 4.16 7.90 7.83
N GLU A 45 3.68 8.91 7.11
CA GLU A 45 2.95 10.02 7.71
C GLU A 45 1.51 9.64 8.04
N ASP A 46 1.03 10.09 9.21
CA ASP A 46 -0.32 9.81 9.68
C ASP A 46 -1.34 10.70 8.96
N ILE A 47 -2.08 10.13 8.02
CA ILE A 47 -3.08 10.84 7.22
C ILE A 47 -4.27 11.32 8.06
N PHE A 48 -4.57 10.66 9.18
CA PHE A 48 -5.65 11.06 10.08
C PHE A 48 -5.24 12.28 10.92
N ALA A 49 -3.99 12.34 11.37
CA ALA A 49 -3.44 13.47 12.11
C ALA A 49 -3.40 14.77 11.27
N LEU A 50 -3.35 14.65 9.95
CA LEU A 50 -3.42 15.79 9.03
C LEU A 50 -4.82 16.44 8.95
N GLY A 51 -5.84 15.83 9.55
CA GLY A 51 -7.18 16.43 9.69
C GLY A 51 -8.04 16.45 8.41
N PHE A 52 -7.56 15.84 7.33
CA PHE A 52 -8.28 15.77 6.05
C PHE A 52 -9.11 14.48 5.87
N VAL A 53 -9.09 13.58 6.86
CA VAL A 53 -9.73 12.27 6.76
C VAL A 53 -11.07 12.25 7.51
N ASN A 54 -12.13 11.84 6.80
CA ASN A 54 -13.47 11.64 7.34
C ASN A 54 -14.03 10.26 6.91
N SER A 55 -15.23 9.91 7.37
CA SER A 55 -15.86 8.62 7.06
C SER A 55 -16.09 8.40 5.55
N LEU A 56 -16.36 9.47 4.79
CA LEU A 56 -16.53 9.37 3.33
C LEU A 56 -15.19 9.06 2.64
N PHE A 57 -14.12 9.73 3.06
CA PHE A 57 -12.78 9.45 2.58
C PHE A 57 -12.37 8.00 2.87
N ALA A 58 -12.63 7.51 4.09
CA ALA A 58 -12.30 6.14 4.46
C ALA A 58 -13.00 5.12 3.53
N MET A 59 -14.29 5.32 3.23
CA MET A 59 -15.01 4.49 2.26
C MET A 59 -14.43 4.59 0.84
N GLN A 60 -14.05 5.80 0.40
CA GLN A 60 -13.42 5.99 -0.91
C GLN A 60 -12.06 5.31 -1.01
N LEU A 61 -11.28 5.32 0.07
CA LEU A 61 -10.01 4.62 0.17
C LEU A 61 -10.23 3.11 0.07
N VAL A 62 -11.13 2.53 0.87
CA VAL A 62 -11.46 1.10 0.81
C VAL A 62 -11.88 0.68 -0.60
N MET A 63 -12.82 1.39 -1.22
CA MET A 63 -13.27 1.08 -2.59
C MET A 63 -12.15 1.19 -3.62
N PHE A 64 -11.24 2.16 -3.47
CA PHE A 64 -10.08 2.29 -4.34
C PHE A 64 -9.15 1.07 -4.19
N LEU A 65 -8.86 0.66 -2.96
CA LEU A 65 -7.97 -0.46 -2.69
C LEU A 65 -8.53 -1.78 -3.26
N GLU A 66 -9.80 -2.07 -2.98
CA GLU A 66 -10.44 -3.28 -3.49
C GLU A 66 -10.46 -3.33 -5.02
N LYS A 67 -10.78 -2.20 -5.67
CA LYS A 67 -10.87 -2.12 -7.13
C LYS A 67 -9.51 -2.15 -7.82
N GLU A 68 -8.53 -1.40 -7.30
CA GLU A 68 -7.23 -1.23 -7.95
C GLU A 68 -6.34 -2.47 -7.78
N PHE A 69 -6.45 -3.15 -6.63
CA PHE A 69 -5.60 -4.29 -6.30
C PHE A 69 -6.34 -5.63 -6.31
N SER A 70 -7.64 -5.64 -6.64
CA SER A 70 -8.50 -6.84 -6.62
C SER A 70 -8.50 -7.58 -5.28
N ILE A 71 -8.36 -6.84 -4.17
CA ILE A 71 -8.39 -7.38 -2.81
C ILE A 71 -9.78 -7.22 -2.19
N ARG A 72 -10.04 -7.94 -1.09
CA ARG A 72 -11.19 -7.68 -0.21
C ARG A 72 -10.72 -7.11 1.12
N VAL A 73 -11.42 -6.09 1.60
CA VAL A 73 -11.19 -5.48 2.91
C VAL A 73 -12.35 -5.89 3.82
N ASP A 74 -12.08 -6.77 4.78
CA ASP A 74 -13.06 -7.26 5.73
C ASP A 74 -13.16 -6.33 6.95
N ASN A 75 -14.20 -6.51 7.78
CA ASN A 75 -14.39 -5.72 9.01
C ASN A 75 -13.18 -5.75 9.96
N GLN A 76 -12.38 -6.83 9.94
CA GLN A 76 -11.16 -6.94 10.75
C GLN A 76 -10.02 -6.08 10.21
N ASP A 77 -10.02 -5.81 8.91
CA ASP A 77 -9.01 -4.96 8.26
C ASP A 77 -9.32 -3.48 8.47
N LEU A 78 -10.58 -3.12 8.78
CA LEU A 78 -11.07 -1.76 9.06
C LEU A 78 -10.51 -1.11 10.34
N ASP A 79 -9.34 -1.56 10.81
CA ASP A 79 -8.57 -0.88 11.84
C ASP A 79 -7.87 0.35 11.24
N LEU A 80 -7.99 1.50 11.92
CA LEU A 80 -7.31 2.74 11.55
C LEU A 80 -5.80 2.56 11.38
N GLN A 81 -5.18 1.64 12.14
CA GLN A 81 -3.76 1.33 12.02
C GLN A 81 -3.37 0.86 10.61
N ASN A 82 -4.27 0.17 9.90
CA ASN A 82 -4.03 -0.34 8.54
C ASN A 82 -4.16 0.75 7.47
N PHE A 83 -4.76 1.89 7.79
CA PHE A 83 -4.98 3.00 6.84
C PHE A 83 -4.24 4.28 7.22
N LYS A 84 -3.47 4.27 8.32
CA LYS A 84 -2.85 5.49 8.87
C LYS A 84 -1.81 6.12 7.96
N SER A 85 -1.13 5.34 7.13
CA SER A 85 -0.03 5.82 6.28
C SER A 85 0.06 4.99 5.00
N ILE A 86 0.83 5.47 4.02
CA ILE A 86 1.06 4.73 2.78
C ILE A 86 1.68 3.37 3.08
N ASN A 87 2.64 3.31 4.01
CA ASN A 87 3.27 2.05 4.41
C ASN A 87 2.25 1.06 4.98
N ALA A 88 1.41 1.50 5.93
CA ALA A 88 0.40 0.62 6.53
C ALA A 88 -0.62 0.10 5.49
N ILE A 89 -1.06 0.97 4.57
CA ILE A 89 -1.95 0.59 3.47
C ILE A 89 -1.27 -0.44 2.56
N THR A 90 0.01 -0.22 2.26
CA THR A 90 0.79 -1.12 1.40
C THR A 90 0.98 -2.48 2.05
N GLU A 91 1.29 -2.52 3.34
CA GLU A 91 1.38 -3.76 4.14
C GLU A 91 0.06 -4.53 4.15
N LEU A 92 -1.08 -3.83 4.30
CA LEU A 92 -2.39 -4.46 4.20
C LEU A 92 -2.59 -5.11 2.82
N ILE A 93 -2.34 -4.37 1.74
CA ILE A 93 -2.48 -4.89 0.36
C ILE A 93 -1.60 -6.14 0.16
N GLU A 94 -0.35 -6.08 0.60
CA GLU A 94 0.60 -7.18 0.49
C GLU A 94 0.08 -8.43 1.20
N SER A 95 -0.36 -8.29 2.45
CA SER A 95 -0.89 -9.42 3.23
C SER A 95 -2.07 -10.12 2.53
N LYS A 96 -2.89 -9.37 1.79
CA LYS A 96 -4.05 -9.87 1.04
C LYS A 96 -3.66 -10.46 -0.31
N MET A 97 -2.65 -9.92 -0.98
CA MET A 97 -2.15 -10.42 -2.26
C MET A 97 -1.37 -11.72 -2.12
N VAL A 98 -0.65 -11.92 -1.01
CA VAL A 98 0.08 -13.16 -0.71
C VAL A 98 -0.87 -14.29 -0.27
N SER A 99 -2.00 -13.94 0.34
CA SER A 99 -3.00 -14.92 0.82
C SER A 99 -4.05 -15.34 -0.22
N SER A 100 -3.87 -15.00 -1.50
CA SER A 100 -4.82 -15.28 -2.60
C SER A 100 -4.29 -16.28 -3.62
#